data_AF-A0A2I6QHN9-F1
#
_entry.id   AF-A0A2I6QHN9-F1
#
_cell.length_a   1.000
_cell.length_b   1.000
_cell.length_c   1.000
_cell.angle_alpha   90.00
_cell.angle_beta   90.00
_cell.angle_gamma   90.00
#
_symmetry.space_group_name_H-M   'P 1'
#
loop_
_entity.id
_entity.type
_entity.pdbx_description
1 polymer ?
#
loop_
_entity_poly.entity_id
_entity_poly.type
_entity_poly.pdbx_seq_one_letter_code
_entity_poly.pdbx_strand_id
1 'polypeptide(L)'
;MKIFLLILGIISFSPLVQQRPTPANEKDLKRQRQQARSIALIEQVGSEAELWDDKRSAVEALANAADLLWDRNPSRSGKWLRKAWDLVDQVTESEQNPALKEFVRQSDKAQLKSIVLRVAHSHDPKLADKFVQQIAEEQPEQKKERGAFDDRTTRSEQLLWLAQQALETNPQLAFNLAQRSLTDGISFTLQNLLTGLRKKDVGLANQLFDLALARFSSSAPEPSEAEVLAGYLFQPGISFSSNAAGVVIMSMNPAFRGEPAPFKSEPERAHRFLLAAYQTFFTRPLPLETPEDKQRAQKIWVFGNRNSSRYETVAPEFSVPLNSYLTQLESKLFPEGEEIRSVTIVKRVANRPSQIKKYTSRALPRSRSVLRRLSIQRREISHGLKSHLL
;
A
#
# COMPACT_ATOMS: atom_id res chain seq x y z
N MET A 1 -34.06 18.31 94.01
CA MET A 1 -32.97 17.30 94.16
C MET A 1 -31.95 17.59 93.07
N LYS A 2 -30.76 18.15 93.38
CA LYS A 2 -29.47 17.43 93.55
C LYS A 2 -29.31 16.34 92.45
N ILE A 3 -28.32 16.36 91.56
CA ILE A 3 -26.87 16.22 91.83
C ILE A 3 -26.04 16.69 90.60
N PHE A 4 -24.94 17.39 90.89
CA PHE A 4 -23.79 17.70 90.03
C PHE A 4 -23.12 16.43 89.48
N LEU A 5 -22.69 16.41 88.22
CA LEU A 5 -21.49 15.64 87.85
C LEU A 5 -20.77 16.26 86.65
N LEU A 6 -19.56 16.70 86.96
CA LEU A 6 -18.60 17.46 86.18
C LEU A 6 -17.62 16.43 85.61
N ILE A 7 -17.60 16.25 84.28
CA ILE A 7 -16.62 15.38 83.61
C ILE A 7 -15.67 16.27 82.80
N LEU A 8 -14.48 16.41 83.38
CA LEU A 8 -13.28 16.97 82.82
C LEU A 8 -12.58 15.87 82.01
N GLY A 9 -12.31 16.07 80.71
CA GLY A 9 -11.77 15.02 79.84
C GLY A 9 -11.01 15.53 78.63
N ILE A 10 -9.74 15.88 78.86
CA ILE A 10 -8.56 15.73 77.98
C ILE A 10 -8.74 16.15 76.51
N ILE A 11 -8.26 17.36 76.20
CA ILE A 11 -7.98 17.82 74.83
C ILE A 11 -6.70 17.13 74.36
N SER A 12 -6.84 16.03 73.63
CA SER A 12 -5.72 15.41 72.90
C SER A 12 -5.41 16.23 71.65
N PHE A 13 -4.38 17.07 71.71
CA PHE A 13 -3.75 17.63 70.53
C PHE A 13 -3.00 16.53 69.77
N SER A 14 -3.63 15.96 68.75
CA SER A 14 -2.89 15.19 67.75
C SER A 14 -2.01 16.16 66.95
N PRO A 15 -0.68 15.96 66.88
CA PRO A 15 0.12 16.72 65.93
C PRO A 15 -0.35 16.31 64.53
N LEU A 16 -0.86 17.29 63.80
CA LEU A 16 -1.11 17.18 62.36
C LEU A 16 0.26 16.97 61.71
N VAL A 17 0.70 15.71 61.62
CA VAL A 17 1.86 15.30 60.84
C VAL A 17 1.50 15.60 59.39
N GLN A 18 1.89 16.79 58.96
CA GLN A 18 1.81 17.26 57.60
C GLN A 18 2.77 16.38 56.79
N GLN A 19 2.27 15.22 56.35
CA GLN A 19 2.96 14.33 55.42
C GLN A 19 3.29 15.14 54.18
N ARG A 20 4.52 15.67 54.12
CA ARG A 20 5.06 16.25 52.90
C ARG A 20 5.05 15.14 51.86
N PRO A 21 4.34 15.29 50.72
CA PRO A 21 4.33 14.27 49.70
C PRO A 21 5.77 14.02 49.26
N THR A 22 6.21 12.77 49.38
CA THR A 22 7.54 12.33 48.95
C THR A 22 7.76 12.67 47.47
N PRO A 23 8.99 13.03 47.05
CA PRO A 23 9.29 13.54 45.71
C PRO A 23 9.00 12.57 44.55
N ALA A 24 8.69 11.30 44.84
CA ALA A 24 8.17 10.34 43.87
C ALA A 24 6.74 10.68 43.42
N ASN A 25 5.88 11.12 44.36
CA ASN A 25 4.47 11.40 44.10
C ASN A 25 4.27 12.66 43.22
N GLU A 26 5.09 13.70 43.40
CA GLU A 26 4.99 14.92 42.61
C GLU A 26 5.36 14.70 41.13
N LYS A 27 6.35 13.83 40.85
CA LYS A 27 6.73 13.47 39.49
C LYS A 27 5.61 12.71 38.78
N ASP A 28 4.96 11.78 39.48
CA ASP A 28 3.86 11.00 38.91
C ASP A 28 2.60 11.86 38.70
N LEU A 29 2.27 12.76 39.62
CA LEU A 29 1.22 13.77 39.44
C LEU A 29 1.48 14.66 38.22
N LYS A 30 2.73 15.09 38.01
CA LYS A 30 3.10 15.90 36.83
C LYS A 30 2.93 15.11 35.54
N ARG A 31 3.33 13.83 35.52
CA ARG A 31 3.13 12.93 34.38
C ARG A 31 1.65 12.72 34.08
N GLN A 32 0.83 12.46 35.09
CA GLN A 32 -0.62 12.32 34.93
C GLN A 32 -1.26 13.58 34.38
N ARG A 33 -0.90 14.77 34.88
CA ARG A 33 -1.39 16.06 34.36
C ARG A 33 -0.97 16.27 32.90
N GLN A 34 0.26 15.92 32.56
CA GLN A 34 0.75 16.02 31.18
C GLN A 34 -0.02 15.06 30.26
N GLN A 35 -0.24 13.82 30.68
CA GLN A 35 -1.00 12.82 29.93
C GLN A 35 -2.45 13.26 29.73
N ALA A 36 -3.11 13.75 30.79
CA ALA A 36 -4.48 14.26 30.71
C ALA A 36 -4.60 15.43 29.72
N ARG A 37 -3.63 16.34 29.72
CA ARG A 37 -3.58 17.46 28.77
C ARG A 37 -3.39 16.99 27.32
N SER A 38 -2.48 16.05 27.09
CA SER A 38 -2.26 15.46 25.76
C SER A 38 -3.52 14.79 25.24
N ILE A 39 -4.22 14.04 26.10
CA ILE A 39 -5.47 13.37 25.74
C ILE A 39 -6.55 14.39 25.39
N ALA A 40 -6.75 15.41 26.22
CA ALA A 40 -7.71 16.47 25.96
C ALA A 40 -7.44 17.18 24.63
N LEU A 41 -6.16 17.39 24.27
CA LEU A 41 -5.77 17.98 23.00
C LEU A 41 -6.09 17.06 21.81
N ILE A 42 -5.84 15.75 21.91
CA ILE A 42 -6.20 14.80 20.86
C ILE A 42 -7.72 14.74 20.69
N GLU A 43 -8.48 14.74 21.78
CA GLU A 43 -9.95 14.77 21.74
C GLU A 43 -10.49 16.04 21.08
N GLN A 44 -9.88 17.19 21.38
CA GLN A 44 -10.22 18.46 20.75
C GLN A 44 -9.94 18.42 19.25
N VAL A 45 -8.73 18.01 18.84
CA VAL A 45 -8.36 17.88 17.42
C VAL A 45 -9.30 16.94 16.68
N GLY A 46 -9.59 15.76 17.24
CA GLY A 46 -10.51 14.80 16.62
C GLY A 46 -11.93 15.36 16.47
N SER A 47 -12.39 16.21 17.38
CA SER A 47 -13.72 16.82 17.30
C SER A 47 -13.77 17.99 16.31
N GLU A 48 -12.71 18.81 16.27
CA GLU A 48 -12.61 19.94 15.35
C GLU A 48 -12.34 19.51 13.91
N ALA A 49 -11.60 18.41 13.71
CA ALA A 49 -11.22 17.90 12.40
C ALA A 49 -12.43 17.56 11.51
N GLU A 50 -13.56 17.16 12.11
CA GLU A 50 -14.80 16.89 11.37
C GLU A 50 -15.33 18.11 10.59
N LEU A 51 -14.97 19.32 11.06
CA LEU A 51 -15.41 20.60 10.52
C LEU A 51 -14.40 21.24 9.58
N TRP A 52 -13.22 20.64 9.38
CA TRP A 52 -12.19 21.24 8.54
C TRP A 52 -12.60 21.24 7.06
N ASP A 53 -12.26 22.32 6.36
CA ASP A 53 -12.52 22.45 4.92
C ASP A 53 -11.65 21.49 4.11
N ASP A 54 -10.37 21.37 4.50
CA ASP A 54 -9.46 20.40 3.90
C ASP A 54 -9.78 18.97 4.38
N LYS A 55 -10.57 18.26 3.56
CA LYS A 55 -11.02 16.89 3.84
C LYS A 55 -9.87 15.90 3.92
N ARG A 56 -8.77 16.12 3.20
CA ARG A 56 -7.60 15.24 3.30
C ARG A 56 -7.00 15.31 4.71
N SER A 57 -6.73 16.53 5.18
CA SER A 57 -6.22 16.76 6.53
C SER A 57 -7.19 16.28 7.60
N ALA A 58 -8.51 16.46 7.40
CA ALA A 58 -9.55 15.97 8.31
C ALA A 58 -9.49 14.44 8.49
N VAL A 59 -9.42 13.69 7.38
CA VAL A 59 -9.35 12.21 7.41
C VAL A 59 -8.11 11.73 8.17
N GLU A 60 -6.94 12.31 7.86
CA GLU A 60 -5.69 11.95 8.53
C GLU A 60 -5.74 12.27 10.03
N ALA A 61 -6.26 13.43 10.41
CA ALA A 61 -6.41 13.83 11.81
C ALA A 61 -7.36 12.90 12.58
N LEU A 62 -8.52 12.56 12.01
CA LEU A 62 -9.50 11.65 12.61
C LEU A 62 -8.94 10.23 12.78
N ALA A 63 -8.26 9.70 11.76
CA ALA A 63 -7.64 8.37 11.84
C ALA A 63 -6.55 8.31 12.92
N ASN A 64 -5.69 9.34 13.01
CA ASN A 64 -4.64 9.41 14.02
C ASN A 64 -5.22 9.61 15.43
N ALA A 65 -6.26 10.44 15.59
CA ALA A 65 -6.93 10.62 16.88
C ALA A 65 -7.60 9.32 17.35
N ALA A 66 -8.23 8.59 16.44
CA ALA A 66 -8.82 7.29 16.73
C ALA A 66 -7.78 6.26 17.17
N ASP A 67 -6.65 6.17 16.46
CA ASP A 67 -5.53 5.27 16.77
C ASP A 67 -4.97 5.53 18.18
N LEU A 68 -4.71 6.80 18.50
CA LEU A 68 -4.09 7.19 19.77
C LEU A 68 -5.01 7.06 21.00
N LEU A 69 -6.33 7.16 20.81
CA LEU A 69 -7.31 7.14 21.92
C LEU A 69 -8.11 5.85 22.02
N TRP A 70 -7.82 4.85 21.19
CA TRP A 70 -8.60 3.63 21.10
C TRP A 70 -8.78 2.92 22.46
N ASP A 71 -7.67 2.63 23.15
CA ASP A 71 -7.68 1.91 24.43
C ASP A 71 -8.49 2.62 25.53
N ARG A 72 -8.63 3.95 25.42
CA ARG A 72 -9.34 4.77 26.41
C ARG A 72 -10.81 4.96 26.07
N ASN A 73 -11.14 5.15 24.79
CA ASN A 73 -12.51 5.41 24.36
C ASN A 73 -12.79 4.77 22.98
N PRO A 74 -12.95 3.45 22.92
CA PRO A 74 -13.13 2.74 21.65
C PRO A 74 -14.42 3.15 20.93
N SER A 75 -15.47 3.52 21.68
CA SER A 75 -16.73 3.99 21.09
C SER A 75 -16.54 5.29 20.30
N ARG A 76 -15.81 6.27 20.87
CA ARG A 76 -15.53 7.54 20.20
C ARG A 76 -14.54 7.36 19.05
N SER A 77 -13.45 6.62 19.27
CA SER A 77 -12.48 6.32 18.20
C SER A 77 -13.14 5.61 17.02
N GLY A 78 -14.03 4.65 17.27
CA GLY A 78 -14.80 3.98 16.23
C GLY A 78 -15.73 4.92 15.46
N LYS A 79 -16.31 5.95 16.10
CA LYS A 79 -17.09 6.99 15.40
C LYS A 79 -16.20 7.84 14.50
N TRP A 80 -15.03 8.26 14.98
CA TRP A 80 -14.07 9.01 14.16
C TRP A 80 -13.58 8.22 12.95
N LEU A 81 -13.34 6.91 13.07
CA LEU A 81 -12.95 6.08 11.92
C LEU A 81 -14.05 6.00 10.86
N ARG A 82 -15.32 5.81 11.26
CA ARG A 82 -16.46 5.84 10.31
C ARG A 82 -16.56 7.20 9.64
N LYS A 83 -16.45 8.28 10.42
CA LYS A 83 -16.50 9.64 9.88
C LYS A 83 -15.34 9.90 8.91
N ALA A 84 -14.13 9.47 9.25
CA ALA A 84 -12.96 9.57 8.39
C ALA A 84 -13.20 8.81 7.08
N TRP A 85 -13.75 7.60 7.15
CA TRP A 85 -14.12 6.80 5.98
C TRP A 85 -15.10 7.55 5.06
N ASP A 86 -16.19 8.07 5.61
CA ASP A 86 -17.21 8.81 4.86
C ASP A 86 -16.67 10.11 4.24
N LEU A 87 -15.70 10.76 4.90
CA LEU A 87 -15.06 11.97 4.39
C LEU A 87 -14.11 11.70 3.22
N VAL A 88 -13.61 10.47 3.04
CA VAL A 88 -12.70 10.15 1.92
C VAL A 88 -13.37 10.41 0.58
N ASP A 89 -14.65 10.09 0.45
CA ASP A 89 -15.38 10.27 -0.81
C ASP A 89 -15.55 11.75 -1.19
N GLN A 90 -15.42 12.66 -0.23
CA GLN A 90 -15.47 14.11 -0.41
C GLN A 90 -14.11 14.74 -0.77
N VAL A 91 -13.03 13.95 -0.80
CA VAL A 91 -11.70 14.45 -1.13
C VAL A 91 -11.58 14.64 -2.63
N THR A 92 -11.18 15.84 -3.03
CA THR A 92 -10.81 16.15 -4.42
C THR A 92 -9.46 15.51 -4.74
N GLU A 93 -9.39 14.75 -5.83
CA GLU A 93 -8.14 14.18 -6.33
C GLU A 93 -7.16 15.30 -6.71
N SER A 94 -5.92 15.21 -6.22
CA SER A 94 -4.89 16.19 -6.55
C SER A 94 -4.48 16.12 -8.03
N GLU A 95 -4.08 17.27 -8.57
CA GLU A 95 -3.47 17.31 -9.89
C GLU A 95 -2.14 16.55 -9.89
N GLN A 96 -2.15 15.36 -10.48
CA GLN A 96 -0.93 14.58 -10.61
C GLN A 96 0.01 15.21 -11.63
N ASN A 97 1.31 15.10 -11.36
CA ASN A 97 2.35 15.48 -12.31
C ASN A 97 2.13 14.75 -13.64
N PRO A 98 2.06 15.47 -14.78
CA PRO A 98 1.82 14.86 -16.09
C PRO A 98 2.83 13.76 -16.44
N ALA A 99 4.09 13.89 -15.99
CA ALA A 99 5.12 12.88 -16.18
C ALA A 99 4.92 11.60 -15.34
N LEU A 100 4.07 11.63 -14.31
CA LEU A 100 3.71 10.45 -13.50
C LEU A 100 2.39 9.83 -13.96
N LYS A 101 1.46 10.64 -14.49
CA LYS A 101 0.17 10.19 -15.04
C LYS A 101 0.33 9.11 -16.12
N GLU A 102 1.40 9.18 -16.92
CA GLU A 102 1.69 8.17 -17.95
C GLU A 102 1.99 6.78 -17.35
N PHE A 103 2.48 6.72 -16.11
CA PHE A 103 2.94 5.48 -15.50
C PHE A 103 1.93 4.93 -14.50
N VAL A 104 1.54 5.73 -13.51
CA VAL A 104 0.69 5.30 -12.38
C VAL A 104 -0.20 6.46 -11.96
N ARG A 105 -1.50 6.22 -11.90
CA ARG A 105 -2.46 7.18 -11.34
C ARG A 105 -2.70 6.85 -9.87
N GLN A 106 -1.97 7.53 -8.98
CA GLN A 106 -2.20 7.41 -7.53
C GLN A 106 -3.50 8.10 -7.11
N SER A 107 -4.52 7.35 -6.72
CA SER A 107 -5.75 7.93 -6.15
C SER A 107 -5.50 8.35 -4.70
N ASP A 108 -5.73 9.63 -4.40
CA ASP A 108 -5.68 10.16 -3.04
C ASP A 108 -6.75 9.50 -2.18
N LYS A 109 -7.93 9.24 -2.74
CA LYS A 109 -9.00 8.51 -2.05
C LYS A 109 -8.55 7.10 -1.67
N ALA A 110 -7.94 6.38 -2.61
CA ALA A 110 -7.39 5.05 -2.33
C ALA A 110 -6.36 5.10 -1.20
N GLN A 111 -5.46 6.08 -1.20
CA GLN A 111 -4.46 6.27 -0.14
C GLN A 111 -5.09 6.61 1.22
N LEU A 112 -6.16 7.40 1.25
CA LEU A 112 -6.84 7.76 2.50
C LEU A 112 -7.68 6.62 3.07
N LYS A 113 -8.45 5.89 2.24
CA LYS A 113 -9.16 4.65 2.65
C LYS A 113 -8.17 3.66 3.27
N SER A 114 -6.98 3.56 2.67
CA SER A 114 -5.83 2.79 3.13
C SER A 114 -5.42 3.09 4.59
N ILE A 115 -5.36 4.38 4.95
CA ILE A 115 -4.95 4.84 6.28
C ILE A 115 -6.03 4.49 7.30
N VAL A 116 -7.28 4.82 6.98
CA VAL A 116 -8.43 4.55 7.85
C VAL A 116 -8.57 3.04 8.10
N LEU A 117 -8.45 2.23 7.05
CA LEU A 117 -8.57 0.79 7.18
C LEU A 117 -7.47 0.18 8.02
N ARG A 118 -6.22 0.65 7.89
CA ARG A 118 -5.12 0.17 8.72
C ARG A 118 -5.42 0.38 10.21
N VAL A 119 -5.90 1.57 10.59
CA VAL A 119 -6.24 1.86 11.98
C VAL A 119 -7.42 1.00 12.44
N ALA A 120 -8.45 0.86 11.61
CA ALA A 120 -9.58 -0.03 11.90
C ALA A 120 -9.12 -1.48 12.10
N HIS A 121 -8.23 -2.00 11.25
CA HIS A 121 -7.77 -3.38 11.34
C HIS A 121 -7.00 -3.67 12.63
N SER A 122 -6.18 -2.73 13.10
CA SER A 122 -5.43 -2.87 14.35
C SER A 122 -6.32 -2.96 15.60
N HIS A 123 -7.51 -2.35 15.56
CA HIS A 123 -8.27 -2.02 16.77
C HIS A 123 -9.70 -2.56 16.79
N ASP A 124 -10.37 -2.61 15.64
CA ASP A 124 -11.70 -3.17 15.41
C ASP A 124 -11.75 -3.94 14.08
N PRO A 125 -11.31 -5.22 14.08
CA PRO A 125 -11.33 -6.05 12.88
C PRO A 125 -12.71 -6.14 12.22
N LYS A 126 -13.81 -6.10 13.01
CA LYS A 126 -15.17 -6.15 12.47
C LYS A 126 -15.52 -4.88 11.70
N LEU A 127 -15.05 -3.72 12.14
CA LEU A 127 -15.20 -2.47 11.40
C LEU A 127 -14.35 -2.48 10.13
N ALA A 128 -13.12 -2.99 10.20
CA ALA A 128 -12.28 -3.15 9.02
C ALA A 128 -12.92 -4.06 7.98
N ASP A 129 -13.50 -5.20 8.40
CA ASP A 129 -14.21 -6.11 7.49
C ASP A 129 -15.39 -5.42 6.79
N LYS A 130 -16.13 -4.55 7.50
CA LYS A 130 -17.21 -3.76 6.90
C LYS A 130 -16.69 -2.79 5.84
N PHE A 131 -15.58 -2.10 6.11
CA PHE A 131 -14.95 -1.20 5.14
C PHE A 131 -14.42 -1.96 3.91
N VAL A 132 -13.81 -3.14 4.10
CA VAL A 132 -13.42 -4.02 2.98
C VAL A 132 -14.63 -4.46 2.18
N GLN A 133 -15.73 -4.79 2.84
CA GLN A 133 -16.96 -5.19 2.17
C GLN A 133 -17.56 -4.02 1.36
N GLN A 134 -17.55 -2.81 1.91
CA GLN A 134 -17.96 -1.61 1.17
C GLN A 134 -17.11 -1.39 -0.08
N ILE A 135 -15.78 -1.50 0.01
CA ILE A 135 -14.91 -1.47 -1.18
C ILE A 135 -15.33 -2.57 -2.15
N ALA A 136 -15.55 -3.80 -1.68
CA ALA A 136 -15.91 -4.91 -2.56
C ALA A 136 -17.26 -4.72 -3.27
N GLU A 137 -18.19 -3.98 -2.66
CA GLU A 137 -19.51 -3.64 -3.21
C GLU A 137 -19.50 -2.41 -4.13
N GLU A 138 -18.44 -1.58 -4.10
CA GLU A 138 -18.27 -0.46 -5.03
C GLU A 138 -18.21 -0.97 -6.48
N GLN A 139 -18.97 -0.31 -7.37
CA GLN A 139 -18.94 -0.67 -8.78
C GLN A 139 -17.59 -0.30 -9.40
N PRO A 140 -17.08 -1.13 -10.33
CA PRO A 140 -15.84 -0.83 -11.02
C PRO A 140 -15.98 0.42 -11.87
N GLU A 141 -15.41 1.54 -11.43
CA GLU A 141 -15.34 2.75 -12.25
C GLU A 141 -14.48 2.50 -13.50
N GLN A 142 -15.07 2.69 -14.69
CA GLN A 142 -14.33 2.63 -15.94
C GLN A 142 -13.54 3.93 -16.14
N LYS A 143 -12.24 3.91 -15.83
CA LYS A 143 -11.34 5.01 -16.20
C LYS A 143 -11.03 4.95 -17.70
N LYS A 144 -11.34 6.04 -18.41
CA LYS A 144 -11.09 6.25 -19.86
C LYS A 144 -9.64 6.64 -20.19
N GLU A 145 -8.86 7.08 -19.21
CA GLU A 145 -7.44 7.43 -19.36
C GLU A 145 -6.61 6.61 -18.38
N ARG A 146 -5.94 5.58 -18.91
CA ARG A 146 -5.16 4.59 -18.15
C ARG A 146 -3.68 4.77 -18.45
N GLY A 147 -2.87 4.93 -17.41
CA GLY A 147 -1.42 4.88 -17.53
C GLY A 147 -0.94 3.48 -17.91
N ALA A 148 0.33 3.34 -18.31
CA ALA A 148 0.89 2.05 -18.74
C ALA A 148 0.76 0.94 -17.67
N PHE A 149 0.75 1.29 -16.38
CA PHE A 149 0.55 0.34 -15.28
C PHE A 149 -0.79 0.48 -14.55
N ASP A 150 -1.68 1.36 -15.02
CA ASP A 150 -3.01 1.61 -14.42
C ASP A 150 -4.08 0.92 -15.26
N ASP A 151 -4.02 -0.41 -15.35
CA ASP A 151 -4.90 -1.19 -16.23
C ASP A 151 -6.22 -1.60 -15.58
N ARG A 152 -6.42 -1.36 -14.27
CA ARG A 152 -7.58 -1.87 -13.50
C ARG A 152 -8.35 -0.81 -12.72
N THR A 153 -9.43 -1.27 -12.10
CA THR A 153 -10.38 -0.46 -11.34
C THR A 153 -9.72 0.04 -10.06
N THR A 154 -10.16 1.21 -9.59
CA THR A 154 -9.72 1.75 -8.30
C THR A 154 -10.01 0.78 -7.14
N ARG A 155 -11.09 0.01 -7.24
CA ARG A 155 -11.43 -1.06 -6.31
C ARG A 155 -10.34 -2.14 -6.24
N SER A 156 -9.90 -2.67 -7.39
CA SER A 156 -8.85 -3.70 -7.44
C SER A 156 -7.53 -3.20 -6.87
N GLU A 157 -7.15 -1.97 -7.18
CA GLU A 157 -5.92 -1.37 -6.67
C GLU A 157 -5.96 -1.20 -5.15
N GLN A 158 -7.09 -0.74 -4.60
CA GLN A 158 -7.30 -0.63 -3.17
C GLN A 158 -7.20 -2.00 -2.49
N LEU A 159 -7.91 -3.01 -3.00
CA LEU A 159 -7.86 -4.37 -2.45
C LEU A 159 -6.44 -4.94 -2.46
N LEU A 160 -5.68 -4.76 -3.56
CA LEU A 160 -4.31 -5.25 -3.66
C LEU A 160 -3.34 -4.48 -2.77
N TRP A 161 -3.52 -3.17 -2.61
CA TRP A 161 -2.71 -2.38 -1.69
C TRP A 161 -2.93 -2.82 -0.24
N LEU A 162 -4.19 -3.06 0.14
CA LEU A 162 -4.56 -3.59 1.46
C LEU A 162 -3.99 -4.98 1.69
N ALA A 163 -4.08 -5.84 0.67
CA ALA A 163 -3.46 -7.15 0.70
C ALA A 163 -1.95 -7.05 0.95
N GLN A 164 -1.29 -6.08 0.32
CA GLN A 164 0.14 -5.85 0.48
C GLN A 164 0.51 -5.37 1.90
N GLN A 165 -0.35 -4.59 2.57
CA GLN A 165 -0.16 -4.21 3.97
C GLN A 165 -0.38 -5.41 4.92
N ALA A 166 -1.40 -6.23 4.64
CA ALA A 166 -1.72 -7.40 5.44
C ALA A 166 -0.72 -8.55 5.27
N LEU A 167 0.08 -8.54 4.19
CA LEU A 167 0.97 -9.63 3.84
C LEU A 167 1.93 -10.06 4.96
N GLU A 168 2.49 -9.10 5.70
CA GLU A 168 3.48 -9.38 6.75
C GLU A 168 2.84 -9.96 8.03
N THR A 169 1.61 -9.56 8.34
CA THR A 169 0.94 -9.91 9.60
C THR A 169 -0.10 -11.02 9.46
N ASN A 170 -0.77 -11.08 8.31
CA ASN A 170 -1.83 -12.04 8.01
C ASN A 170 -1.85 -12.39 6.49
N PRO A 171 -0.98 -13.34 6.06
CA PRO A 171 -0.91 -13.79 4.67
C PRO A 171 -2.26 -14.31 4.11
N GLN A 172 -3.10 -14.91 4.95
CA GLN A 172 -4.41 -15.42 4.55
C GLN A 172 -5.38 -14.28 4.20
N LEU A 173 -5.39 -13.20 5.00
CA LEU A 173 -6.17 -12.01 4.67
C LEU A 173 -5.67 -11.37 3.36
N ALA A 174 -4.36 -11.27 3.18
CA ALA A 174 -3.77 -10.77 1.95
C ALA A 174 -4.20 -11.59 0.73
N PHE A 175 -4.18 -12.92 0.84
CA PHE A 175 -4.69 -13.84 -0.17
C PHE A 175 -6.18 -13.55 -0.49
N ASN A 176 -7.04 -13.47 0.53
CA ASN A 176 -8.48 -13.27 0.36
C ASN A 176 -8.80 -11.93 -0.33
N LEU A 177 -8.09 -10.86 0.04
CA LEU A 177 -8.23 -9.54 -0.57
C LEU A 177 -7.80 -9.55 -2.05
N ALA A 178 -6.69 -10.21 -2.36
CA ALA A 178 -6.22 -10.37 -3.74
C ALA A 178 -7.16 -11.22 -4.58
N GLN A 179 -7.71 -12.29 -4.02
CA GLN A 179 -8.70 -13.11 -4.71
C GLN A 179 -9.93 -12.26 -5.11
N ARG A 180 -10.42 -11.39 -4.21
CA ARG A 180 -11.53 -10.48 -4.52
C ARG A 180 -11.18 -9.48 -5.62
N SER A 181 -9.93 -9.00 -5.65
CA SER A 181 -9.49 -8.05 -6.68
C SER A 181 -9.50 -8.66 -8.09
N LEU A 182 -9.31 -9.98 -8.22
CA LEU A 182 -9.31 -10.68 -9.52
C LEU A 182 -10.62 -10.52 -10.31
N THR A 183 -11.73 -10.23 -9.63
CA THR A 183 -13.03 -9.94 -10.27
C THR A 183 -12.93 -8.79 -11.27
N ASP A 184 -12.04 -7.82 -11.03
CA ASP A 184 -11.88 -6.65 -11.89
C ASP A 184 -10.77 -6.83 -12.93
N GLY A 185 -9.94 -7.88 -12.81
CA GLY A 185 -8.61 -7.74 -13.37
C GLY A 185 -7.48 -8.53 -12.76
N ILE A 186 -6.45 -8.72 -13.59
CA ILE A 186 -5.09 -8.93 -13.13
C ILE A 186 -4.38 -7.57 -13.23
N SER A 187 -4.07 -6.97 -12.08
CA SER A 187 -3.34 -5.70 -11.98
C SER A 187 -1.84 -5.93 -11.79
N PHE A 188 -1.02 -5.00 -12.24
CA PHE A 188 0.43 -5.01 -11.99
C PHE A 188 0.82 -5.14 -10.51
N THR A 189 0.02 -4.60 -9.59
CA THR A 189 0.28 -4.74 -8.14
C THR A 189 0.23 -6.19 -7.68
N LEU A 190 -0.54 -7.05 -8.37
CA LEU A 190 -0.66 -8.47 -8.06
C LEU A 190 0.68 -9.21 -8.17
N GLN A 191 1.56 -8.85 -9.13
CA GLN A 191 2.87 -9.49 -9.27
C GLN A 191 3.71 -9.34 -8.00
N ASN A 192 3.75 -8.12 -7.45
CA ASN A 192 4.47 -7.82 -6.23
C ASN A 192 3.87 -8.57 -5.04
N LEU A 193 2.55 -8.65 -4.98
CA LEU A 193 1.86 -9.39 -3.93
C LEU A 193 2.11 -10.89 -4.02
N LEU A 194 2.01 -11.51 -5.20
CA LEU A 194 2.31 -12.92 -5.43
C LEU A 194 3.75 -13.25 -5.03
N THR A 195 4.70 -12.38 -5.38
CA THR A 195 6.12 -12.54 -5.00
C THR A 195 6.30 -12.47 -3.49
N GLY A 196 5.70 -11.46 -2.84
CA GLY A 196 5.74 -11.32 -1.39
C GLY A 196 5.03 -12.47 -0.66
N LEU A 197 3.87 -12.91 -1.16
CA LEU A 197 3.12 -14.04 -0.63
C LEU A 197 3.93 -15.33 -0.73
N ARG A 198 4.63 -15.57 -1.84
CA ARG A 198 5.48 -16.76 -1.99
C ARG A 198 6.59 -16.83 -0.93
N LYS A 199 7.15 -15.68 -0.53
CA LYS A 199 8.15 -15.62 0.55
C LYS A 199 7.59 -15.99 1.92
N LYS A 200 6.28 -15.81 2.12
CA LYS A 200 5.58 -16.10 3.37
C LYS A 200 4.97 -17.49 3.38
N ASP A 201 4.27 -17.82 2.30
CA ASP A 201 3.53 -19.06 2.10
C ASP A 201 3.47 -19.37 0.59
N VAL A 202 4.22 -20.40 0.18
CA VAL A 202 4.27 -20.85 -1.21
C VAL A 202 2.91 -21.41 -1.66
N GLY A 203 2.17 -22.08 -0.77
CA GLY A 203 0.87 -22.66 -1.08
C GLY A 203 -0.18 -21.60 -1.43
N LEU A 204 -0.29 -20.55 -0.61
CA LEU A 204 -1.20 -19.44 -0.88
C LEU A 204 -0.83 -18.69 -2.16
N ALA A 205 0.46 -18.47 -2.41
CA ALA A 205 0.92 -17.82 -3.65
C ALA A 205 0.57 -18.65 -4.88
N ASN A 206 0.77 -19.97 -4.82
CA ASN A 206 0.44 -20.89 -5.89
C ASN A 206 -1.06 -20.94 -6.17
N GLN A 207 -1.88 -21.00 -5.11
CA GLN A 207 -3.32 -20.95 -5.23
C GLN A 207 -3.80 -19.63 -5.85
N LEU A 208 -3.23 -18.49 -5.43
CA LEU A 208 -3.60 -17.18 -5.97
C LEU A 208 -3.21 -17.07 -7.45
N PHE A 209 -2.06 -17.62 -7.82
CA PHE A 209 -1.64 -17.71 -9.22
C PHE A 209 -2.60 -18.58 -10.04
N ASP A 210 -3.01 -19.75 -9.55
CA ASP A 210 -3.96 -20.62 -10.24
C ASP A 210 -5.32 -19.91 -10.46
N LEU A 211 -5.81 -19.18 -9.45
CA LEU A 211 -7.04 -18.37 -9.58
C LEU A 211 -6.88 -17.27 -10.63
N ALA A 212 -5.74 -16.57 -10.64
CA ALA A 212 -5.47 -15.55 -11.63
C ALA A 212 -5.38 -16.15 -13.04
N LEU A 213 -4.70 -17.29 -13.21
CA LEU A 213 -4.61 -18.00 -14.48
C LEU A 213 -5.97 -18.48 -14.97
N ALA A 214 -6.80 -19.05 -14.09
CA ALA A 214 -8.16 -19.47 -14.44
C ALA A 214 -9.00 -18.28 -14.94
N ARG A 215 -8.93 -17.15 -14.24
CA ARG A 215 -9.60 -15.91 -14.66
C ARG A 215 -9.08 -15.42 -16.01
N PHE A 216 -7.76 -15.40 -16.21
CA PHE A 216 -7.12 -15.05 -17.48
C PHE A 216 -7.64 -15.90 -18.63
N SER A 217 -7.70 -17.23 -18.47
CA SER A 217 -8.17 -18.16 -19.50
C SER A 217 -9.67 -18.10 -19.77
N SER A 218 -10.48 -17.68 -18.78
CA SER A 218 -11.95 -17.65 -18.89
C SER A 218 -12.54 -16.36 -19.46
N SER A 219 -11.71 -15.33 -19.67
CA SER A 219 -12.15 -13.99 -20.08
C SER A 219 -11.53 -13.58 -21.41
N ALA A 220 -11.70 -12.33 -21.84
CA ALA A 220 -10.97 -11.75 -22.97
C ALA A 220 -9.80 -10.92 -22.41
N PRO A 221 -8.70 -11.56 -21.96
CA PRO A 221 -7.68 -10.87 -21.20
C PRO A 221 -6.92 -9.87 -22.07
N GLU A 222 -6.47 -8.81 -21.42
CA GLU A 222 -5.55 -7.86 -22.02
C GLU A 222 -4.12 -8.42 -22.01
N PRO A 223 -3.28 -8.07 -23.01
CA PRO A 223 -1.88 -8.50 -23.02
C PRO A 223 -1.10 -8.10 -21.75
N SER A 224 -1.47 -6.97 -21.12
CA SER A 224 -0.86 -6.51 -19.87
C SER A 224 -1.07 -7.46 -18.69
N GLU A 225 -2.09 -8.32 -18.73
CA GLU A 225 -2.30 -9.33 -17.69
C GLU A 225 -1.30 -10.48 -17.82
N ALA A 226 -0.96 -10.85 -19.06
CA ALA A 226 -0.02 -11.91 -19.36
C ALA A 226 1.43 -11.54 -19.00
N GLU A 227 1.92 -10.36 -19.42
CA GLU A 227 2.21 -9.33 -18.41
C GLU A 227 2.71 -9.74 -17.02
N VAL A 228 1.83 -9.42 -16.08
CA VAL A 228 1.92 -9.63 -14.65
C VAL A 228 2.23 -11.09 -14.30
N LEU A 229 1.53 -12.04 -14.95
CA LEU A 229 1.70 -13.47 -14.67
C LEU A 229 3.08 -13.98 -15.10
N ALA A 230 3.55 -13.58 -16.28
CA ALA A 230 4.89 -13.87 -16.77
C ALA A 230 5.96 -13.20 -15.90
N GLY A 231 5.72 -11.95 -15.49
CA GLY A 231 6.58 -11.24 -14.55
C GLY A 231 6.76 -12.00 -13.25
N TYR A 232 5.67 -12.52 -12.65
CA TYR A 232 5.78 -13.36 -11.45
C TYR A 232 6.55 -14.66 -11.69
N LEU A 233 6.21 -15.42 -12.73
CA LEU A 233 6.77 -16.75 -12.96
C LEU A 233 8.26 -16.75 -13.33
N PHE A 234 8.68 -15.77 -14.13
CA PHE A 234 9.99 -15.81 -14.77
C PHE A 234 10.95 -14.74 -14.25
N GLN A 235 10.43 -13.60 -13.79
CA GLN A 235 11.26 -12.45 -13.37
C GLN A 235 10.65 -11.74 -12.14
N PRO A 236 10.59 -12.40 -10.97
CA PRO A 236 10.08 -11.79 -9.76
C PRO A 236 10.70 -10.41 -9.49
N GLY A 237 9.85 -9.44 -9.15
CA GLY A 237 10.27 -8.07 -8.90
C GLY A 237 10.56 -7.21 -10.13
N ILE A 238 10.44 -7.72 -11.36
CA ILE A 238 10.54 -6.92 -12.59
C ILE A 238 9.22 -6.97 -13.34
N SER A 239 8.58 -5.82 -13.47
CA SER A 239 7.33 -5.65 -14.22
C SER A 239 7.61 -4.90 -15.52
N PHE A 240 6.91 -5.28 -16.56
CA PHE A 240 7.00 -4.65 -17.86
C PHE A 240 5.61 -4.25 -18.31
N SER A 241 5.51 -3.09 -18.94
CA SER A 241 4.32 -2.68 -19.67
C SER A 241 4.73 -1.98 -20.94
N SER A 242 3.77 -1.69 -21.81
CA SER A 242 3.95 -0.82 -22.96
C SER A 242 2.84 0.21 -23.03
N ASN A 243 3.23 1.46 -23.32
CA ASN A 243 2.28 2.55 -23.50
C ASN A 243 1.58 2.46 -24.88
N ALA A 244 0.68 3.39 -25.17
CA ALA A 244 -0.07 3.44 -26.43
C ALA A 244 0.83 3.60 -27.68
N ALA A 245 2.06 4.10 -27.52
CA ALA A 245 3.06 4.19 -28.59
C ALA A 245 3.92 2.91 -28.72
N GLY A 246 3.65 1.88 -27.92
CA GLY A 246 4.41 0.64 -27.89
C GLY A 246 5.78 0.73 -27.24
N VAL A 247 6.08 1.84 -26.57
CA VAL A 247 7.32 2.00 -25.79
C VAL A 247 7.24 1.07 -24.59
N VAL A 248 8.21 0.16 -24.48
CA VAL A 248 8.31 -0.77 -23.35
C VAL A 248 8.88 -0.03 -22.15
N ILE A 249 8.10 -0.01 -21.07
CA ILE A 249 8.45 0.54 -19.78
C ILE A 249 8.74 -0.60 -18.83
N MET A 250 9.87 -0.53 -18.16
CA MET A 250 10.27 -1.48 -17.13
C MET A 250 10.20 -0.81 -15.76
N SER A 251 9.51 -1.47 -14.83
CA SER A 251 9.52 -1.14 -13.41
C SER A 251 10.19 -2.26 -12.64
N MET A 252 10.99 -1.92 -11.63
CA MET A 252 11.65 -2.89 -10.78
C MET A 252 11.36 -2.59 -9.32
N ASN A 253 10.90 -3.59 -8.59
CA ASN A 253 10.75 -3.54 -7.14
C ASN A 253 12.03 -4.07 -6.47
N PRO A 254 12.85 -3.19 -5.86
CA PRO A 254 14.12 -3.61 -5.27
C PRO A 254 13.97 -4.60 -4.11
N ALA A 255 12.80 -4.65 -3.45
CA ALA A 255 12.54 -5.58 -2.35
C ALA A 255 12.49 -7.06 -2.78
N PHE A 256 12.30 -7.31 -4.08
CA PHE A 256 12.22 -8.64 -4.66
C PHE A 256 13.37 -8.93 -5.63
N ARG A 257 14.40 -8.08 -5.62
CA ARG A 257 15.55 -8.26 -6.48
C ARG A 257 16.31 -9.53 -6.07
N GLY A 258 16.45 -10.46 -7.02
CA GLY A 258 17.18 -11.71 -6.82
C GLY A 258 16.35 -12.85 -6.23
N GLU A 259 15.05 -12.65 -6.03
CA GLU A 259 14.15 -13.76 -5.67
C GLU A 259 14.14 -14.82 -6.79
N PRO A 260 14.16 -16.12 -6.43
CA PRO A 260 14.20 -17.19 -7.43
C PRO A 260 12.90 -17.22 -8.22
N ALA A 261 13.04 -17.33 -9.55
CA ALA A 261 11.89 -17.40 -10.44
C ALA A 261 11.10 -18.71 -10.21
N PRO A 262 9.78 -18.64 -9.92
CA PRO A 262 8.93 -19.80 -9.65
C PRO A 262 9.04 -20.93 -10.69
N PHE A 263 9.22 -20.62 -11.98
CA PHE A 263 9.30 -21.63 -13.03
C PHE A 263 10.41 -22.67 -12.80
N LYS A 264 11.48 -22.32 -12.07
CA LYS A 264 12.58 -23.25 -11.77
C LYS A 264 12.15 -24.37 -10.83
N SER A 265 11.30 -24.07 -9.87
CA SER A 265 10.75 -25.04 -8.91
C SER A 265 9.42 -25.65 -9.36
N GLU A 266 8.70 -24.97 -10.25
CA GLU A 266 7.34 -25.34 -10.66
C GLU A 266 7.17 -25.23 -12.20
N PRO A 267 7.92 -26.04 -12.98
CA PRO A 267 7.93 -25.93 -14.44
C PRO A 267 6.54 -26.18 -15.06
N GLU A 268 5.76 -27.11 -14.50
CA GLU A 268 4.38 -27.41 -14.95
C GLU A 268 3.45 -26.20 -14.86
N ARG A 269 3.63 -25.33 -13.85
CA ARG A 269 2.83 -24.12 -13.70
C ARG A 269 3.19 -23.09 -14.77
N ALA A 270 4.48 -22.98 -15.09
CA ALA A 270 4.95 -22.11 -16.15
C ALA A 270 4.50 -22.62 -17.54
N HIS A 271 4.54 -23.93 -17.77
CA HIS A 271 4.00 -24.57 -18.97
C HIS A 271 2.51 -24.25 -19.15
N ARG A 272 1.68 -24.52 -18.13
CA ARG A 272 0.23 -24.22 -18.18
C ARG A 272 -0.06 -22.74 -18.48
N PHE A 273 0.72 -21.83 -17.92
CA PHE A 273 0.61 -20.40 -18.25
C PHE A 273 0.95 -20.11 -19.72
N LEU A 274 2.07 -20.63 -20.23
CA LEU A 274 2.48 -20.41 -21.62
C LEU A 274 1.47 -21.02 -22.60
N LEU A 275 0.93 -22.20 -22.30
CA LEU A 275 -0.17 -22.80 -23.07
C LEU A 275 -1.39 -21.87 -23.12
N ALA A 276 -1.83 -21.37 -21.96
CA ALA A 276 -2.97 -20.46 -21.89
C ALA A 276 -2.74 -19.16 -22.67
N ALA A 277 -1.55 -18.55 -22.52
CA ALA A 277 -1.18 -17.34 -23.26
C ALA A 277 -1.13 -17.59 -24.77
N TYR A 278 -0.61 -18.75 -25.19
CA TYR A 278 -0.56 -19.14 -26.59
C TYR A 278 -1.95 -19.30 -27.19
N GLN A 279 -2.81 -20.06 -26.53
CA GLN A 279 -4.20 -20.25 -26.94
C GLN A 279 -4.95 -18.93 -27.06
N THR A 280 -4.66 -17.99 -26.17
CA THR A 280 -5.35 -16.69 -26.10
C THR A 280 -4.89 -15.72 -27.20
N PHE A 281 -3.60 -15.64 -27.49
CA PHE A 281 -3.05 -14.56 -28.33
C PHE A 281 -2.48 -15.00 -29.68
N PHE A 282 -2.09 -16.27 -29.83
CA PHE A 282 -1.28 -16.72 -30.97
C PHE A 282 -1.97 -17.78 -31.83
N THR A 283 -3.23 -18.13 -31.53
CA THR A 283 -4.01 -19.09 -32.32
C THR A 283 -4.93 -18.44 -33.35
N ARG A 284 -5.17 -17.13 -33.26
CA ARG A 284 -6.11 -16.40 -34.12
C ARG A 284 -5.44 -15.15 -34.69
N PRO A 285 -5.63 -14.85 -35.99
CA PRO A 285 -5.16 -13.60 -36.56
C PRO A 285 -5.83 -12.41 -35.87
N LEU A 286 -5.05 -11.39 -35.58
CA LEU A 286 -5.55 -10.16 -34.96
C LEU A 286 -6.07 -9.19 -36.02
N PRO A 287 -7.20 -8.50 -35.75
CA PRO A 287 -7.58 -7.35 -36.55
C PRO A 287 -6.51 -6.26 -36.41
N LEU A 288 -6.36 -5.42 -37.43
CA LEU A 288 -5.45 -4.26 -37.46
C LEU A 288 -6.14 -3.02 -38.05
N GLU A 289 -7.47 -3.02 -38.04
CA GLU A 289 -8.30 -2.03 -38.72
C GLU A 289 -8.35 -0.72 -37.92
N THR A 290 -8.40 -0.84 -36.59
CA THR A 290 -8.50 0.31 -35.68
C THR A 290 -7.15 0.64 -35.01
N PRO A 291 -6.93 1.89 -34.56
CA PRO A 291 -5.78 2.24 -33.73
C PRO A 291 -5.67 1.36 -32.47
N GLU A 292 -6.80 1.02 -31.84
CA GLU A 292 -6.88 0.17 -30.66
C GLU A 292 -6.43 -1.27 -30.98
N ASP A 293 -6.85 -1.80 -32.12
CA ASP A 293 -6.44 -3.13 -32.59
C ASP A 293 -4.94 -3.18 -32.88
N LYS A 294 -4.40 -2.15 -33.54
CA LYS A 294 -2.95 -2.02 -33.78
C LYS A 294 -2.16 -1.95 -32.48
N GLN A 295 -2.62 -1.17 -31.51
CA GLN A 295 -2.00 -1.09 -30.19
C GLN A 295 -2.03 -2.45 -29.48
N ARG A 296 -3.18 -3.14 -29.48
CA ARG A 296 -3.30 -4.48 -28.89
C ARG A 296 -2.37 -5.49 -29.58
N ALA A 297 -2.31 -5.48 -30.91
CA ALA A 297 -1.41 -6.31 -31.69
C ALA A 297 0.07 -6.03 -31.38
N GLN A 298 0.46 -4.75 -31.27
CA GLN A 298 1.80 -4.37 -30.87
C GLN A 298 2.16 -4.89 -29.47
N LYS A 299 1.23 -4.79 -28.50
CA LYS A 299 1.42 -5.36 -27.15
C LYS A 299 1.60 -6.88 -27.19
N ILE A 300 0.81 -7.59 -27.99
CA ILE A 300 0.92 -9.04 -28.19
C ILE A 300 2.27 -9.41 -28.82
N TRP A 301 2.71 -8.65 -29.83
CA TRP A 301 4.00 -8.85 -30.47
C TRP A 301 5.16 -8.64 -29.50
N VAL A 302 5.15 -7.57 -28.69
CA VAL A 302 6.14 -7.33 -27.63
C VAL A 302 6.14 -8.47 -26.60
N PHE A 303 4.96 -8.87 -26.14
CA PHE A 303 4.82 -9.96 -25.18
C PHE A 303 5.41 -11.27 -25.74
N GLY A 304 5.06 -11.63 -26.97
CA GLY A 304 5.54 -12.84 -27.63
C GLY A 304 7.06 -12.85 -27.79
N ASN A 305 7.64 -11.77 -28.33
CA ASN A 305 9.10 -11.66 -28.52
C ASN A 305 9.88 -11.79 -27.21
N ARG A 306 9.43 -11.15 -26.12
CA ARG A 306 10.14 -11.26 -24.83
C ARG A 306 10.01 -12.65 -24.20
N ASN A 307 8.97 -13.41 -24.56
CA ASN A 307 8.74 -14.74 -24.03
C ASN A 307 9.20 -15.86 -24.98
N SER A 308 9.73 -15.57 -26.17
CA SER A 308 10.13 -16.59 -27.17
C SER A 308 11.10 -17.64 -26.60
N SER A 309 12.20 -17.19 -25.98
CA SER A 309 13.15 -18.07 -25.29
C SER A 309 12.54 -18.90 -24.15
N ARG A 310 11.45 -18.41 -23.54
CA ARG A 310 10.71 -19.14 -22.49
C ARG A 310 9.85 -20.24 -23.11
N TYR A 311 9.27 -20.01 -24.28
CA TYR A 311 8.60 -21.06 -25.05
C TYR A 311 9.60 -22.13 -25.50
N GLU A 312 10.78 -21.76 -26.01
CA GLU A 312 11.82 -22.73 -26.39
C GLU A 312 12.24 -23.65 -25.24
N THR A 313 12.29 -23.13 -24.02
CA THR A 313 12.78 -23.87 -22.85
C THR A 313 11.69 -24.60 -22.06
N VAL A 314 10.50 -24.01 -21.95
CA VAL A 314 9.44 -24.51 -21.05
C VAL A 314 8.27 -25.13 -21.82
N ALA A 315 8.01 -24.72 -23.06
CA ALA A 315 6.90 -25.23 -23.87
C ALA A 315 7.29 -25.31 -25.36
N PRO A 316 8.32 -26.12 -25.70
CA PRO A 316 8.96 -26.11 -27.01
C PRO A 316 8.01 -26.43 -28.16
N GLU A 317 6.93 -27.16 -27.91
CA GLU A 317 5.89 -27.49 -28.88
C GLU A 317 5.19 -26.25 -29.48
N PHE A 318 5.22 -25.11 -28.78
CA PHE A 318 4.65 -23.85 -29.27
C PHE A 318 5.68 -22.90 -29.86
N SER A 319 6.98 -23.18 -29.73
CA SER A 319 8.06 -22.26 -30.13
C SER A 319 8.04 -21.92 -31.63
N VAL A 320 8.01 -22.94 -32.50
CA VAL A 320 7.97 -22.79 -33.96
C VAL A 320 6.72 -22.04 -34.43
N PRO A 321 5.49 -22.45 -34.06
CA PRO A 321 4.30 -21.75 -34.53
C PRO A 321 4.16 -20.34 -33.91
N LEU A 322 4.66 -20.11 -32.69
CA LEU A 322 4.76 -18.77 -32.12
C LEU A 322 5.65 -17.87 -32.98
N ASN A 323 6.87 -18.32 -33.29
CA ASN A 323 7.82 -17.51 -34.07
C ASN A 323 7.26 -17.19 -35.46
N SER A 324 6.62 -18.16 -36.11
CA SER A 324 5.94 -17.94 -37.40
C SER A 324 4.81 -16.91 -37.28
N TYR A 325 4.01 -16.96 -36.22
CA TYR A 325 2.97 -15.99 -35.96
C TYR A 325 3.55 -14.58 -35.71
N LEU A 326 4.62 -14.48 -34.93
CA LEU A 326 5.26 -13.19 -34.62
C LEU A 326 5.85 -12.54 -35.87
N THR A 327 6.49 -13.31 -36.76
CA THR A 327 6.99 -12.79 -38.04
C THR A 327 5.86 -12.28 -38.94
N GLN A 328 4.75 -13.01 -39.02
CA GLN A 328 3.57 -12.55 -39.79
C GLN A 328 2.93 -11.29 -39.18
N LEU A 329 2.92 -11.20 -37.85
CA LEU A 329 2.38 -10.03 -37.16
C LEU A 329 3.29 -8.81 -37.34
N GLU A 330 4.61 -9.01 -37.28
CA GLU A 330 5.62 -7.98 -37.52
C GLU A 330 5.49 -7.37 -38.91
N SER A 331 5.40 -8.20 -39.96
CA SER A 331 5.26 -7.71 -41.34
C SER A 331 3.98 -6.91 -41.58
N LYS A 332 2.93 -7.16 -40.78
CA LYS A 332 1.67 -6.40 -40.85
C LYS A 332 1.68 -5.12 -40.01
N LEU A 333 2.39 -5.13 -38.87
CA LEU A 333 2.52 -3.96 -38.01
C LEU A 333 3.49 -2.94 -38.57
N PHE A 334 4.54 -3.40 -39.27
CA PHE A 334 5.64 -2.58 -39.76
C PHE A 334 5.94 -2.93 -41.24
N PRO A 335 5.08 -2.52 -42.19
CA PRO A 335 5.35 -2.74 -43.61
C PRO A 335 6.64 -2.01 -44.04
N GLU A 336 7.42 -2.63 -44.94
CA GLU A 336 8.72 -2.11 -45.38
C GLU A 336 8.64 -0.62 -45.78
N GLY A 337 9.36 0.24 -45.07
CA GLY A 337 9.38 1.69 -45.29
C GLY A 337 9.16 2.54 -44.03
N GLU A 338 8.59 2.00 -42.96
CA GLU A 338 8.58 2.64 -41.65
C GLU A 338 9.80 2.18 -40.84
N GLU A 339 10.80 3.05 -40.67
CA GLU A 339 11.91 2.78 -39.75
C GLU A 339 11.35 2.42 -38.37
N ILE A 340 11.68 1.20 -37.91
CA ILE A 340 11.44 0.78 -36.52
C ILE A 340 12.17 1.80 -35.65
N ARG A 341 11.43 2.77 -35.09
CA ARG A 341 11.96 3.61 -34.02
C ARG A 341 12.29 2.66 -32.88
N SER A 342 13.57 2.32 -32.79
CA SER A 342 14.17 1.38 -31.86
C SER A 342 13.46 1.43 -30.51
N VAL A 343 12.93 0.28 -30.06
CA VAL A 343 12.30 0.11 -28.75
C VAL A 343 13.24 0.71 -27.70
N THR A 344 12.91 1.92 -27.24
CA THR A 344 13.75 2.64 -26.29
C THR A 344 13.41 2.12 -24.91
N ILE A 345 14.26 1.26 -24.35
CA ILE A 345 14.10 0.77 -22.98
C ILE A 345 14.43 1.91 -22.02
N VAL A 346 13.40 2.62 -21.56
CA VAL A 346 13.55 3.64 -20.50
C VAL A 346 13.66 2.92 -19.16
N LYS A 347 14.88 2.78 -18.63
CA LYS A 347 15.12 2.25 -17.27
C LYS A 347 14.86 3.35 -16.23
N ARG A 348 13.82 3.23 -15.42
CA ARG A 348 13.63 4.08 -14.23
C ARG A 348 13.56 3.21 -12.97
N VAL A 349 14.53 3.37 -12.07
CA VAL A 349 14.51 2.73 -10.76
C VAL A 349 13.47 3.47 -9.92
N ALA A 350 12.43 2.76 -9.47
CA ALA A 350 11.45 3.28 -8.52
C ALA A 350 12.13 3.50 -7.16
N ASN A 351 12.79 4.64 -6.99
CA ASN A 351 13.21 5.09 -5.67
C ASN A 351 11.94 5.34 -4.85
N ARG A 352 11.83 4.66 -3.69
CA ARG A 352 10.87 5.06 -2.64
C ARG A 352 11.03 6.56 -2.39
N PRO A 353 9.95 7.32 -2.12
CA PRO A 353 10.07 8.63 -1.50
C PRO A 353 10.52 8.46 -0.05
N SER A 354 11.78 8.09 0.16
CA SER A 354 12.43 8.20 1.46
C SER A 354 12.82 9.66 1.67
N GLN A 355 12.04 10.32 2.53
CA GLN A 355 12.37 11.57 3.20
C GLN A 355 12.47 12.81 2.30
N ILE A 356 11.44 13.66 2.42
CA ILE A 356 11.58 15.10 2.19
C ILE A 356 12.67 15.59 3.14
N LYS A 357 13.87 15.76 2.58
CA LYS A 357 14.95 16.50 3.21
C LYS A 357 14.48 17.93 3.46
N LYS A 358 14.73 18.35 4.69
CA LYS A 358 14.74 19.72 5.21
C LYS A 358 15.02 20.75 4.10
N TYR A 359 14.07 21.68 3.91
CA TYR A 359 14.37 22.94 3.26
C TYR A 359 15.44 23.67 4.07
N THR A 360 16.62 23.78 3.46
CA THR A 360 17.70 24.68 3.89
C THR A 360 17.22 26.13 3.79
N SER A 361 17.26 26.77 4.95
CA SER A 361 17.38 28.19 5.24
C SER A 361 17.83 29.07 4.06
N ARG A 362 16.96 30.00 3.65
CA ARG A 362 17.40 31.29 3.11
C ARG A 362 17.88 32.15 4.29
N ALA A 363 19.07 32.72 4.11
CA ALA A 363 19.75 33.55 5.09
C ALA A 363 19.01 34.87 5.34
N LEU A 364 18.76 35.17 6.61
CA LEU A 364 18.59 36.52 7.15
C LEU A 364 19.46 36.63 8.42
N PRO A 365 20.04 37.80 8.70
CA PRO A 365 21.12 37.95 9.66
C PRO A 365 20.56 37.89 11.08
N ARG A 366 21.08 36.98 11.92
CA ARG A 366 20.81 36.99 13.36
C ARG A 366 22.08 37.27 14.15
N SER A 367 22.09 38.47 14.70
CA SER A 367 22.36 38.79 16.10
C SER A 367 22.81 37.60 16.96
N ARG A 368 24.06 37.68 17.44
CA ARG A 368 24.63 36.80 18.45
C ARG A 368 24.10 37.22 19.81
N SER A 369 23.26 36.40 20.43
CA SER A 369 23.26 36.15 21.89
C SER A 369 22.09 35.22 22.22
N VAL A 370 22.26 34.41 23.26
CA VAL A 370 21.26 33.49 23.80
C VAL A 370 21.06 32.22 22.97
N LEU A 371 21.95 31.23 23.11
CA LEU A 371 21.64 29.78 23.12
C LEU A 371 22.92 28.96 23.39
N ARG A 372 23.54 29.18 24.56
CA ARG A 372 24.66 28.36 25.07
C ARG A 372 24.35 27.76 26.46
N ARG A 373 23.07 27.47 26.75
CA ARG A 373 22.62 26.98 28.07
C ARG A 373 21.70 25.75 28.08
N LEU A 374 21.63 24.95 27.01
CA LEU A 374 20.79 23.74 27.02
C LEU A 374 21.47 22.45 26.53
N SER A 375 22.80 22.39 26.46
CA SER A 375 23.53 21.16 26.07
C SER A 375 24.26 20.45 27.21
N ILE A 376 24.13 20.91 28.47
CA ILE A 376 24.82 20.29 29.63
C ILE A 376 23.88 19.40 30.47
N GLN A 377 22.57 19.52 30.35
CA GLN A 377 21.64 18.85 31.29
C GLN A 377 21.11 17.48 30.86
N ARG A 378 21.72 16.85 29.84
CA ARG A 378 21.30 15.51 29.33
C ARG A 378 22.30 14.37 29.59
N ARG A 379 23.42 14.63 30.27
CA ARG A 379 24.41 13.59 30.62
C ARG A 379 24.40 13.12 32.08
N GLU A 380 23.62 13.75 32.97
CA GLU A 380 23.60 13.35 34.40
C GLU A 380 22.48 12.36 34.80
N ILE A 381 21.54 12.03 33.90
CA ILE A 381 20.42 11.16 34.25
C ILE A 381 20.73 9.66 33.98
N SER A 382 21.82 9.33 33.28
CA SER A 382 22.16 7.94 32.94
C SER A 382 23.06 7.22 33.96
N HIS A 383 23.57 7.91 35.00
CA HIS A 383 24.48 7.31 35.99
C HIS A 383 23.86 7.02 37.36
N GLY A 384 22.62 7.43 37.62
CA GLY A 384 21.97 7.27 38.93
C GLY A 384 21.12 5.99 39.14
N LEU A 385 21.09 5.06 38.19
CA LEU A 385 20.15 3.92 38.20
C LEU A 385 20.83 2.53 38.30
N LYS A 386 22.12 2.49 38.68
CA LYS A 386 22.87 1.22 38.83
C LYS A 386 23.42 0.93 40.24
N SER A 387 23.01 1.65 41.29
CA SER A 387 23.57 1.47 42.65
C SER A 387 22.59 1.00 43.73
N HIS A 388 21.43 0.44 43.39
CA HIS A 388 20.57 -0.22 44.38
C HIS A 388 20.00 -1.51 43.79
N LEU A 389 20.85 -2.54 43.76
CA LEU A 389 20.50 -3.96 43.74
C LEU A 389 21.82 -4.71 43.94
N LEU A 390 22.29 -4.71 45.19
CA LEU A 390 23.11 -5.72 45.86
C LEU A 390 23.09 -5.41 47.35
#